data_AF-A0A4Y2LEA1-F1
#
_entry.id   AF-A0A4Y2LEA1-F1
#
_cell.length_a   1.000
_cell.length_b   1.000
_cell.length_c   1.000
_cell.angle_alpha   90.00
_cell.angle_beta   90.00
_cell.angle_gamma   90.00
#
_symmetry.space_group_name_H-M   'P 1'
#
loop_
_entity.id
_entity.type
_entity.pdbx_description
1 polymer ?
#
loop_
_entity_poly.entity_id
_entity_poly.type
_entity_poly.pdbx_seq_one_letter_code
_entity_poly.pdbx_strand_id
1 'polypeptide(L)'
;MPDGPESTKPELARVAFRAPPFWETDHDLWFLQLESQFKLSSISTDETKFHSVVAALDSKVLSYDSDIVRNPPADNKYDALKIRILNYFSQSQSTKLRVLLQDLQLGDKKPSQLLQEMRNLVAEKVSEDVFKTIWMQRLPT
;
A
#
# COMPACT_ATOMS: atom_id res chain seq x y z
N MET A 1 -45.66 -39.41 15.22
CA MET A 1 -44.93 -39.53 13.93
C MET A 1 -43.71 -38.63 14.04
N PRO A 2 -42.47 -39.14 13.94
CA PRO A 2 -41.28 -38.33 14.14
C PRO A 2 -40.67 -37.83 12.83
N ASP A 3 -39.93 -36.73 12.97
CA ASP A 3 -38.82 -36.21 12.15
C ASP A 3 -39.10 -35.64 10.74
N GLY A 4 -39.15 -34.31 10.65
CA GLY A 4 -38.84 -33.55 9.43
C GLY A 4 -37.44 -32.92 9.59
N PRO A 5 -36.57 -32.96 8.56
CA PRO A 5 -35.16 -32.65 8.73
C PRO A 5 -34.97 -31.16 9.02
N GLU A 6 -34.45 -30.89 10.22
CA GLU A 6 -33.91 -29.59 10.57
C GLU A 6 -32.80 -29.26 9.57
N SER A 7 -33.05 -28.26 8.72
CA SER A 7 -32.06 -27.77 7.76
C SER A 7 -30.96 -27.07 8.52
N THR A 8 -29.96 -27.84 8.96
CA THR A 8 -28.71 -27.32 9.51
C THR A 8 -28.02 -26.53 8.40
N LYS A 9 -28.24 -25.21 8.39
CA LYS A 9 -27.41 -24.29 7.62
C LYS A 9 -25.96 -24.58 7.96
N PRO A 10 -25.04 -24.62 6.99
CA PRO A 10 -23.62 -24.73 7.31
C PRO A 10 -23.26 -23.52 8.16
N GLU A 11 -23.11 -23.73 9.46
CA GLU A 11 -22.56 -22.74 10.37
C GLU A 11 -21.08 -22.65 10.01
N LEU A 12 -20.81 -21.78 9.03
CA LEU A 12 -19.46 -21.49 8.59
C LEU A 12 -18.72 -20.98 9.83
N ALA A 13 -17.87 -21.82 10.41
CA ALA A 13 -17.06 -21.48 11.56
C ALA A 13 -16.31 -20.19 11.21
N ARG A 14 -16.73 -19.08 11.83
CA ARG A 14 -16.21 -17.76 11.50
C ARG A 14 -14.74 -17.77 11.89
N VAL A 15 -13.86 -17.62 10.90
CA VAL A 15 -12.42 -17.51 11.15
C VAL A 15 -12.22 -16.28 12.03
N ALA A 16 -11.55 -16.46 13.19
CA ALA A 16 -11.20 -15.33 14.04
C ALA A 16 -10.28 -14.40 13.24
N PHE A 17 -10.71 -13.16 13.02
CA PHE A 17 -9.92 -12.17 12.32
C PHE A 17 -8.60 -11.94 13.07
N ARG A 18 -7.48 -12.13 12.37
CA ARG A 18 -6.15 -11.76 12.86
C ARG A 18 -5.54 -10.80 11.87
N ALA A 19 -5.31 -9.57 12.32
CA ALA A 19 -4.58 -8.59 11.56
C ALA A 19 -3.17 -9.13 11.24
N PRO A 20 -2.80 -9.31 9.96
CA PRO A 20 -1.44 -9.63 9.60
C PRO A 20 -0.51 -8.44 9.94
N PRO A 21 0.76 -8.71 10.28
CA PRO A 21 1.74 -7.65 10.47
C PRO A 21 1.86 -6.83 9.19
N PHE A 22 2.01 -5.51 9.32
CA PHE A 22 2.15 -4.62 8.20
C PHE A 22 3.46 -4.86 7.43
N TRP A 23 3.40 -4.84 6.09
CA TRP A 23 4.56 -5.12 5.24
C TRP A 23 5.05 -3.85 4.54
N GLU A 24 6.11 -3.23 5.06
CA GLU A 24 6.73 -2.01 4.49
C GLU A 24 7.26 -2.18 3.05
N THR A 25 7.45 -3.43 2.61
CA THR A 25 8.01 -3.76 1.29
C THR A 25 6.94 -3.92 0.21
N ASP A 26 5.76 -4.43 0.58
CA ASP A 26 4.72 -4.83 -0.39
C ASP A 26 3.31 -4.59 0.20
N HIS A 27 2.90 -3.32 0.18
CA HIS A 27 1.64 -2.86 0.76
C HIS A 27 0.43 -3.34 -0.03
N ASP A 28 0.53 -3.41 -1.35
CA ASP A 28 -0.53 -3.90 -2.22
C ASP A 28 -0.87 -5.35 -1.89
N LEU A 29 0.14 -6.21 -1.77
CA LEU A 29 -0.06 -7.61 -1.40
C LEU A 29 -0.59 -7.74 0.04
N TRP A 30 -0.11 -6.90 0.96
CA TRP A 30 -0.63 -6.87 2.33
C TRP A 30 -2.12 -6.51 2.38
N PHE A 31 -2.56 -5.51 1.62
CA PHE A 31 -3.98 -5.16 1.51
C PHE A 31 -4.81 -6.30 0.91
N LEU A 32 -4.30 -6.99 -0.13
CA LEU A 32 -4.97 -8.16 -0.71
C LEU A 32 -5.15 -9.30 0.30
N GLN A 33 -4.13 -9.54 1.13
CA GLN A 33 -4.20 -10.53 2.21
C GLN A 33 -5.21 -10.11 3.29
N LEU A 34 -5.20 -8.84 3.68
CA LEU A 34 -6.14 -8.29 4.65
C LEU A 34 -7.59 -8.37 4.17
N GLU A 35 -7.85 -8.04 2.90
CA GLU A 35 -9.16 -8.12 2.27
C GLU A 35 -9.67 -9.56 2.19
N SER A 36 -8.78 -10.52 1.97
CA SER A 36 -9.09 -11.94 2.04
C SER A 36 -9.52 -12.35 3.45
N GLN A 37 -8.85 -11.85 4.50
CA GLN A 37 -9.24 -12.09 5.89
C GLN A 37 -10.59 -11.48 6.24
N PHE A 38 -10.89 -10.27 5.76
CA PHE A 38 -12.21 -9.66 5.92
C PHE A 38 -13.30 -10.52 5.29
N LYS A 39 -13.06 -11.05 4.09
CA LYS A 39 -14.01 -11.91 3.39
C LYS A 39 -14.24 -13.23 4.12
N LEU A 40 -13.18 -13.86 4.63
CA LEU A 40 -13.27 -15.09 5.43
C LEU A 40 -14.00 -14.88 6.77
N SER A 41 -13.82 -13.71 7.38
CA SER A 41 -14.42 -13.36 8.68
C SER A 41 -15.82 -12.73 8.54
N SER A 42 -16.37 -12.61 7.33
CA SER A 42 -17.62 -11.90 7.02
C SER A 42 -17.63 -10.44 7.52
N ILE A 43 -16.48 -9.77 7.50
CA ILE A 43 -16.34 -8.36 7.88
C ILE A 43 -16.70 -7.50 6.67
N SER A 44 -17.92 -6.98 6.66
CA SER A 44 -18.42 -6.09 5.60
C SER A 44 -18.49 -4.63 6.05
N THR A 45 -18.53 -4.37 7.36
CA THR A 45 -18.63 -3.02 7.93
C THR A 45 -17.35 -2.22 7.69
N ASP A 46 -17.48 -1.07 7.02
CA ASP A 46 -16.36 -0.14 6.74
C ASP A 46 -15.61 0.26 8.01
N GLU A 47 -16.33 0.61 9.07
CA GLU A 47 -15.75 0.96 10.37
C GLU A 47 -14.89 -0.17 10.95
N THR A 48 -15.37 -1.42 10.90
CA THR A 48 -14.58 -2.57 11.37
C THR A 48 -13.33 -2.78 10.53
N LYS A 49 -13.40 -2.61 9.21
CA LYS A 49 -12.23 -2.70 8.33
C LYS A 49 -11.23 -1.60 8.63
N PHE A 50 -11.70 -0.36 8.82
CA PHE A 50 -10.88 0.78 9.18
C PHE A 50 -10.13 0.53 10.50
N HIS A 51 -10.83 0.16 11.56
CA HIS A 51 -10.18 -0.13 12.85
C HIS A 51 -9.23 -1.33 12.77
N SER A 52 -9.55 -2.32 11.94
CA SER A 52 -8.67 -3.47 11.70
C SER A 52 -7.37 -3.07 11.01
N VAL A 53 -7.42 -2.18 10.02
CA VAL A 53 -6.23 -1.60 9.39
C VAL A 53 -5.45 -0.80 10.41
N VAL A 54 -6.09 0.14 11.12
CA VAL A 54 -5.43 0.99 12.12
C VAL A 54 -4.71 0.16 13.20
N ALA A 55 -5.30 -0.95 13.64
CA ALA A 55 -4.70 -1.86 14.61
C ALA A 55 -3.49 -2.65 14.04
N ALA A 56 -3.42 -2.81 12.72
CA ALA A 56 -2.36 -3.54 12.04
C ALA A 56 -1.18 -2.66 11.63
N LEU A 57 -1.38 -1.34 11.54
CA LEU A 57 -0.37 -0.39 11.09
C LEU A 57 0.69 -0.09 12.16
N ASP A 58 1.91 0.14 11.69
CA ASP A 58 3.00 0.62 12.51
C ASP A 58 2.86 2.09 12.89
N SER A 59 3.47 2.45 14.04
CA SER A 59 3.46 3.82 14.57
C SER A 59 3.98 4.87 13.57
N LYS A 60 4.92 4.50 12.69
CA LYS A 60 5.44 5.40 11.65
C LYS A 60 4.36 5.80 10.64
N VAL A 61 3.59 4.81 10.16
CA VAL A 61 2.51 5.04 9.19
C VAL A 61 1.37 5.79 9.88
N LEU A 62 0.98 5.37 11.09
CA LEU A 62 -0.03 6.06 11.89
C LEU A 62 0.33 7.51 12.21
N SER A 63 1.61 7.85 12.34
CA SER A 63 2.03 9.25 12.54
C SER A 63 1.74 10.10 11.30
N TYR A 64 1.94 9.55 10.11
CA TYR A 64 1.69 10.24 8.84
C TYR A 64 0.19 10.32 8.53
N ASP A 65 -0.54 9.25 8.79
CA ASP A 65 -1.99 9.13 8.62
C ASP A 65 -2.77 9.55 9.88
N SER A 66 -2.13 10.26 10.82
CA SER A 66 -2.75 10.64 12.10
C SER A 66 -3.99 11.52 11.92
N ASP A 67 -4.01 12.35 10.87
CA ASP A 67 -5.14 13.19 10.46
C ASP A 67 -6.37 12.35 10.13
N ILE A 68 -6.23 11.35 9.24
CA ILE A 68 -7.33 10.48 8.82
C ILE A 68 -7.74 9.51 9.94
N VAL A 69 -6.82 9.15 10.83
CA VAL A 69 -7.13 8.32 12.01
C VAL A 69 -7.90 9.08 13.07
N ARG A 70 -7.54 10.36 13.32
CA ARG A 70 -8.21 11.22 14.31
C ARG A 70 -9.52 11.80 13.80
N ASN A 71 -9.59 12.08 12.51
CA ASN A 71 -10.77 12.61 11.85
C ASN A 71 -11.13 11.74 10.62
N PRO A 72 -11.69 10.54 10.86
CA PRO A 72 -12.08 9.67 9.76
C PRO A 72 -13.23 10.29 8.95
N PRO A 73 -13.26 10.12 7.62
CA PRO A 73 -14.36 10.60 6.78
C PRO A 73 -15.68 9.92 7.14
N ALA A 74 -16.81 10.54 6.78
CA ALA A 74 -18.14 10.02 7.12
C ALA A 74 -18.43 8.65 6.46
N ASP A 75 -18.01 8.52 5.19
CA ASP A 75 -18.18 7.32 4.37
C ASP A 75 -16.83 6.88 3.78
N ASN A 76 -16.72 5.58 3.48
CA ASN A 76 -15.53 4.98 2.85
C ASN A 76 -14.22 5.21 3.63
N LYS A 77 -14.24 5.06 4.96
CA LYS A 77 -13.07 5.28 5.82
C LYS A 77 -11.93 4.33 5.46
N TYR A 78 -12.27 3.08 5.20
CA TYR A 78 -11.29 2.08 4.79
C TYR A 78 -10.61 2.45 3.47
N ASP A 79 -11.40 2.82 2.46
CA ASP A 79 -10.88 3.14 1.13
C ASP A 79 -10.02 4.41 1.15
N ALA A 80 -10.48 5.44 1.85
CA ALA A 80 -9.73 6.67 2.05
C ALA A 80 -8.39 6.41 2.76
N LEU A 81 -8.38 5.57 3.80
CA LEU A 81 -7.17 5.17 4.52
C LEU A 81 -6.24 4.35 3.60
N LYS A 82 -6.77 3.38 2.86
CA LYS A 82 -6.03 2.56 1.89
C LYS A 82 -5.33 3.43 0.85
N ILE A 83 -6.05 4.34 0.20
CA ILE A 83 -5.50 5.26 -0.80
C ILE A 83 -4.38 6.10 -0.20
N ARG A 84 -4.56 6.60 1.02
CA ARG A 84 -3.59 7.49 1.65
C ARG A 84 -2.28 6.76 1.99
N ILE A 85 -2.39 5.54 2.51
CA ILE A 85 -1.24 4.67 2.78
C ILE A 85 -0.49 4.36 1.49
N LEU A 86 -1.20 3.93 0.43
CA LEU A 86 -0.58 3.63 -0.86
C LEU A 86 0.13 4.86 -1.45
N ASN A 87 -0.46 6.05 -1.31
CA ASN A 87 0.15 7.29 -1.74
C ASN A 87 1.40 7.66 -0.92
N TYR A 88 1.37 7.51 0.41
CA TYR A 88 2.53 7.72 1.28
C TYR A 88 3.72 6.86 0.84
N PHE A 89 3.48 5.56 0.61
CA PHE A 89 4.54 4.65 0.19
C PHE A 89 5.02 4.92 -1.24
N SER A 90 4.12 5.30 -2.15
CA SER A 90 4.51 5.73 -3.50
C SER A 90 5.40 6.99 -3.48
N GLN A 91 5.07 7.97 -2.64
CA GLN A 91 5.88 9.19 -2.47
C GLN A 91 7.23 8.90 -1.80
N SER A 92 7.24 8.05 -0.77
CA SER A 92 8.47 7.63 -0.09
C SER A 92 9.41 6.88 -1.04
N GLN A 93 8.88 5.95 -1.85
CA GLN A 93 9.65 5.26 -2.89
C GLN A 93 10.18 6.23 -3.95
N SER A 94 9.33 7.14 -4.43
CA SER A 94 9.73 8.19 -5.39
C SER A 94 10.84 9.09 -4.84
N THR A 95 10.79 9.43 -3.55
CA THR A 95 11.78 10.28 -2.88
C THR A 95 13.11 9.54 -2.70
N LYS A 96 13.08 8.29 -2.24
CA LYS A 96 14.27 7.43 -2.15
C LYS A 96 14.95 7.29 -3.50
N LEU A 97 14.18 7.06 -4.57
CA LEU A 97 14.71 7.00 -5.93
C LEU A 97 15.27 8.34 -6.39
N ARG A 98 14.60 9.47 -6.15
CA ARG A 98 15.17 10.80 -6.44
C ARG A 98 16.53 10.99 -5.80
N VAL A 99 16.70 10.59 -4.54
CA VAL A 99 17.99 10.67 -3.84
C VAL A 99 19.02 9.73 -4.46
N LEU A 100 18.68 8.46 -4.73
CA LEU A 100 19.59 7.51 -5.39
C LEU A 100 20.03 7.99 -6.77
N LEU A 101 19.10 8.55 -7.55
CA LEU A 101 19.36 9.11 -8.87
C LEU A 101 20.11 10.46 -8.81
N GLN A 102 20.01 11.19 -7.69
CA GLN A 102 20.80 12.39 -7.42
C GLN A 102 22.25 12.04 -7.06
N ASP A 103 22.45 10.96 -6.30
CA ASP A 103 23.75 10.45 -5.89
C ASP A 103 24.53 9.82 -7.06
N LEU A 104 23.82 9.29 -8.07
CA LEU A 104 24.36 8.97 -9.40
C LEU A 104 24.90 10.25 -10.06
N GLN A 105 26.15 10.60 -9.74
CA GLN A 105 26.83 11.71 -10.36
C GLN A 105 27.13 11.40 -11.83
N LEU A 106 26.78 12.35 -12.71
CA LEU A 106 27.38 12.51 -14.02
C LEU A 106 28.87 12.81 -13.83
N GLY A 107 29.67 11.78 -13.58
CA GLY A 107 31.10 11.87 -13.84
C GLY A 107 31.33 11.88 -15.37
N ASP A 108 32.37 11.20 -15.82
CA ASP A 108 32.73 11.04 -17.24
C ASP A 108 31.80 10.08 -18.04
N LYS A 109 30.65 9.67 -17.48
CA LYS A 109 29.78 8.65 -18.09
C LYS A 109 28.89 9.26 -19.18
N LYS A 110 28.83 8.58 -20.34
CA LYS A 110 27.93 8.95 -21.45
C LYS A 110 26.46 8.97 -20.98
N PRO A 111 25.65 9.96 -21.42
CA PRO A 111 24.25 10.08 -21.02
C PRO A 111 23.42 8.83 -21.35
N SER A 112 23.77 8.09 -22.40
CA SER A 112 23.10 6.81 -22.75
C SER A 112 23.33 5.68 -21.74
N GLN A 113 24.49 5.63 -21.08
CA GLN A 113 24.74 4.64 -20.01
C GLN A 113 23.97 5.00 -18.73
N LEU A 114 23.93 6.28 -18.39
CA LEU A 114 23.14 6.76 -17.26
C LEU A 114 21.64 6.45 -17.46
N LEU A 115 21.11 6.72 -18.65
CA LEU A 115 19.72 6.42 -19.01
C LEU A 115 19.38 4.93 -18.83
N GLN A 116 20.33 4.05 -19.16
CA GLN A 116 20.16 2.61 -18.99
C GLN A 116 20.20 2.19 -17.53
N GLU A 117 21.13 2.72 -16.72
CA GLU A 117 21.18 2.42 -15.27
C GLU A 117 19.95 2.95 -14.54
N MET A 118 19.51 4.18 -14.85
CA MET A 118 18.29 4.74 -14.30
C MET A 118 17.06 3.93 -14.72
N ARG A 119 16.97 3.46 -15.98
CA ARG A 119 15.88 2.56 -16.40
C ARG A 119 15.89 1.23 -15.65
N ASN A 120 17.06 0.63 -15.44
CA ASN A 120 17.16 -0.61 -14.69
C ASN A 120 16.71 -0.42 -13.23
N LEU A 121 16.97 0.75 -12.62
CA LEU A 121 16.51 1.08 -11.27
C LEU A 121 15.00 1.41 -11.20
N VAL A 122 14.42 1.93 -12.28
CA VAL A 122 13.01 2.35 -12.34
C VAL A 122 12.08 1.22 -12.76
N ALA A 123 12.55 0.26 -13.58
CA ALA A 123 11.76 -0.81 -14.19
C ALA A 123 10.97 -1.67 -13.18
N GLU A 124 11.37 -1.72 -11.91
CA GLU A 124 10.66 -2.49 -10.89
C GLU A 124 9.68 -1.68 -10.03
N LYS A 125 9.77 -0.34 -9.92
CA LYS A 125 9.18 0.35 -8.74
C LYS A 125 8.53 1.73 -8.91
N VAL A 126 8.56 2.40 -10.07
CA VAL A 126 8.10 3.82 -10.14
C VAL A 126 7.37 4.22 -11.44
N SER A 127 6.48 5.22 -11.32
CA SER A 127 5.79 5.91 -12.42
C SER A 127 6.75 6.65 -13.36
N GLU A 128 6.57 6.47 -14.67
CA GLU A 128 7.40 7.06 -15.74
C GLU A 128 7.51 8.60 -15.67
N ASP A 129 6.51 9.31 -15.14
CA ASP A 129 6.51 10.76 -14.97
C ASP A 129 7.63 11.27 -14.04
N VAL A 130 7.87 10.57 -12.94
CA VAL A 130 8.94 10.93 -12.01
C VAL A 130 10.30 10.76 -12.67
N PHE A 131 10.47 9.68 -13.43
CA PHE A 131 11.68 9.42 -14.19
C PHE A 131 11.94 10.51 -15.25
N LYS A 132 10.93 10.84 -16.07
CA LYS A 132 11.04 11.90 -17.10
C LYS A 132 11.42 13.25 -16.49
N THR A 133 10.83 13.59 -15.35
CA THR A 133 11.12 14.86 -14.66
C THR A 133 12.59 14.93 -14.22
N ILE A 134 13.12 13.85 -13.62
CA ILE A 134 14.52 13.79 -13.16
C ILE A 134 15.48 13.80 -14.35
N TRP A 135 15.16 13.07 -15.43
CA TRP A 135 15.98 13.04 -16.64
C TRP A 135 16.08 14.42 -17.29
N MET A 136 14.96 15.15 -17.41
CA MET A 136 14.95 16.50 -17.96
C MET A 136 15.78 17.50 -17.14
N GLN A 137 15.80 17.37 -15.82
CA GLN A 137 16.63 18.21 -14.94
C GLN A 137 18.14 17.95 -15.08
N ARG A 138 18.56 16.83 -15.68
CA ARG A 138 19.96 16.40 -15.81
C ARG A 138 20.56 16.61 -17.20
N LEU A 139 19.75 16.98 -18.20
CA LEU A 139 20.28 17.24 -19.53
C LEU A 139 21.11 18.54 -19.51
N PRO A 140 22.38 18.51 -19.98
CA PRO A 140 23.13 19.73 -20.17
C PRO A 140 22.41 20.62 -21.19
N THR A 141 22.30 21.91 -20.89
CA THR A 141 21.71 22.92 -21.77
C THR A 141 22.69 23.32 -22.87
#